data_AF-E9HLN5-F1
#
_entry.id   AF-E9HLN5-F1
#
_cell.length_a   1.000
_cell.length_b   1.000
_cell.length_c   1.000
_cell.angle_alpha   90.00
_cell.angle_beta   90.00
_cell.angle_gamma   90.00
#
_symmetry.space_group_name_H-M   'P 1'
#
loop_
_entity.id
_entity.type
_entity.pdbx_description
1 polymer ?
#
loop_
_entity_poly.entity_id
_entity_poly.type
_entity_poly.pdbx_seq_one_letter_code
_entity_poly.pdbx_strand_id
1 'polypeptide(L)'
;MKWQKKLRGQPFLFWVSSHMSIWSQILFNLAVIVNLIVAFFYPFDTGSLIWAVMLLSAAVAITLPKPSGIRTLVMTVILRLICSAGPQPTLMLLGTATVVLKGVHLLSIMGNAGTFQRSVRQICTDTEIVYHVVHLIFCFLGLGPHPFFFSVLLFDVV
;
A
#
# COMPACT_ATOMS: atom_id res chain seq x y z
N MET A 1 -27.44 7.79 15.57
CA MET A 1 -27.32 6.37 15.16
C MET A 1 -28.11 5.97 13.90
N LYS A 2 -28.43 6.89 12.96
CA LYS A 2 -29.15 6.54 11.71
C LYS A 2 -28.21 5.97 10.63
N TRP A 3 -27.00 6.54 10.51
CA TRP A 3 -25.99 6.09 9.54
C TRP A 3 -25.52 4.65 9.78
N GLN A 4 -25.16 4.30 11.02
CA GLN A 4 -24.72 2.94 11.37
C GLN A 4 -25.78 1.86 11.06
N LYS A 5 -27.08 2.17 11.19
CA LYS A 5 -28.16 1.27 10.75
C LYS A 5 -28.21 1.12 9.22
N LYS A 6 -28.00 2.21 8.48
CA LYS A 6 -27.92 2.19 7.01
C LYS A 6 -26.70 1.43 6.50
N LEU A 7 -25.55 1.60 7.17
CA LEU A 7 -24.31 0.90 6.86
C LEU A 7 -24.46 -0.61 7.04
N ARG A 8 -25.09 -1.07 8.13
CA ARG A 8 -25.41 -2.50 8.34
C ARG A 8 -26.37 -3.07 7.30
N GLY A 9 -27.14 -2.23 6.59
CA GLY A 9 -27.96 -2.64 5.45
C GLY A 9 -27.16 -2.88 4.17
N GLN A 10 -25.88 -2.52 4.13
CA GLN A 10 -24.99 -2.69 2.97
C GLN A 10 -23.82 -3.61 3.35
N PRO A 11 -23.89 -4.92 3.06
CA PRO A 11 -22.95 -5.91 3.59
C PRO A 11 -21.50 -5.66 3.15
N PHE A 12 -21.29 -5.22 1.91
CA PHE A 12 -19.95 -4.92 1.38
C PHE A 12 -19.30 -3.72 2.10
N LEU A 13 -20.00 -2.59 2.20
CA LEU A 13 -19.48 -1.39 2.85
C LEU A 13 -19.28 -1.59 4.36
N PHE A 14 -20.16 -2.37 4.99
CA PHE A 14 -19.99 -2.76 6.38
C PHE A 14 -18.71 -3.59 6.58
N TRP A 15 -18.47 -4.60 5.74
CA TRP A 15 -17.27 -5.43 5.82
C TRP A 15 -15.98 -4.63 5.56
N VAL A 16 -15.97 -3.77 4.56
CA VAL A 16 -14.82 -2.90 4.30
C VAL A 16 -14.59 -1.94 5.47
N SER A 17 -15.65 -1.34 6.01
CA SER A 17 -15.61 -0.41 7.14
C SER A 17 -15.24 -1.07 8.47
N SER A 18 -15.48 -2.37 8.66
CA SER A 18 -15.17 -3.06 9.92
C SER A 18 -13.70 -3.43 10.05
N HIS A 19 -12.95 -3.48 8.95
CA HIS A 19 -11.56 -3.94 8.90
C HIS A 19 -10.53 -2.80 8.72
N MET A 20 -10.83 -1.60 9.21
CA MET A 20 -9.98 -0.40 9.02
C MET A 20 -8.51 -0.64 9.39
N SER A 21 -8.28 -1.24 10.57
CA SER A 21 -6.92 -1.51 11.08
C SER A 21 -6.16 -2.50 10.20
N ILE A 22 -6.84 -3.52 9.66
CA ILE A 22 -6.23 -4.51 8.77
C ILE A 22 -5.81 -3.85 7.45
N TRP A 23 -6.67 -3.01 6.86
CA TRP A 23 -6.34 -2.28 5.64
C TRP A 23 -5.12 -1.36 5.82
N SER A 24 -5.07 -0.64 6.94
CA SER A 24 -3.92 0.20 7.30
C SER A 24 -2.64 -0.63 7.44
N GLN A 25 -2.70 -1.75 8.16
CA GLN A 25 -1.55 -2.64 8.35
C GLN A 25 -1.04 -3.24 7.03
N ILE A 26 -1.95 -3.63 6.13
CA ILE A 26 -1.59 -4.13 4.80
C ILE A 26 -0.91 -3.03 3.98
N LEU A 27 -1.48 -1.82 3.96
CA LEU A 27 -0.93 -0.68 3.24
C LEU A 27 0.45 -0.30 3.74
N PHE A 28 0.65 -0.28 5.05
CA PHE A 28 1.97 0.01 5.63
C PHE A 28 3.01 -1.02 5.22
N ASN A 29 2.69 -2.31 5.34
CA ASN A 29 3.60 -3.38 4.92
C ASN A 29 3.94 -3.28 3.43
N LEU A 30 2.95 -2.96 2.59
CA LEU A 30 3.14 -2.80 1.16
C LEU A 30 4.00 -1.57 0.83
N ALA A 31 3.80 -0.45 1.53
CA ALA A 31 4.62 0.75 1.39
C ALA A 31 6.08 0.48 1.75
N VAL A 32 6.36 -0.26 2.83
CA VAL A 32 7.73 -0.67 3.19
C VAL A 32 8.36 -1.49 2.08
N ILE A 33 7.65 -2.50 1.55
CA ILE A 33 8.14 -3.36 0.48
C ILE A 33 8.45 -2.56 -0.79
N VAL A 34 7.51 -1.72 -1.24
CA VAL A 34 7.66 -0.88 -2.44
C VAL A 34 8.87 0.04 -2.32
N ASN A 35 9.03 0.72 -1.18
CA ASN A 35 10.17 1.59 -0.95
C ASN A 35 11.49 0.83 -0.85
N LEU A 36 11.48 -0.38 -0.28
CA LEU A 36 12.66 -1.24 -0.24
C LEU A 36 13.11 -1.65 -1.64
N ILE A 37 12.17 -2.01 -2.52
CA ILE A 37 12.44 -2.32 -3.93
C ILE A 37 13.04 -1.09 -4.62
N VAL A 38 12.46 0.09 -4.44
CA VAL A 38 12.98 1.33 -5.04
C VAL A 38 14.39 1.64 -4.51
N ALA A 39 14.64 1.50 -3.22
CA ALA A 39 15.94 1.80 -2.61
C ALA A 39 17.07 0.87 -3.10
N PHE A 40 16.77 -0.40 -3.36
CA PHE A 40 17.77 -1.38 -3.78
C PHE A 40 17.97 -1.48 -5.30
N PHE A 41 16.91 -1.32 -6.08
CA PHE A 41 16.93 -1.59 -7.52
C PHE A 41 16.96 -0.34 -8.40
N TYR A 42 16.88 0.86 -7.83
CA TYR A 42 17.01 2.11 -8.60
C TYR A 42 18.48 2.52 -8.76
N PRO A 43 18.93 2.96 -9.95
CA PRO A 43 18.20 3.02 -11.23
C PRO A 43 18.05 1.64 -11.89
N PHE A 44 16.91 1.39 -12.52
CA PHE A 44 16.54 0.06 -13.03
C PHE A 44 17.33 -0.42 -14.27
N ASP A 45 18.27 0.38 -14.77
CA ASP A 45 18.98 0.14 -16.03
C ASP A 45 20.26 -0.73 -15.92
N THR A 46 20.79 -0.97 -14.73
CA THR A 46 22.06 -1.70 -14.57
C THR A 46 21.87 -3.21 -14.39
N GLY A 47 21.77 -3.92 -15.51
CA GLY A 47 21.55 -5.37 -15.59
C GLY A 47 22.49 -6.26 -14.75
N SER A 48 23.71 -5.81 -14.40
CA SER A 48 24.70 -6.58 -13.62
C SER A 48 24.59 -6.41 -12.11
N LEU A 49 24.18 -5.23 -11.63
CA LEU A 49 23.96 -4.93 -10.21
C LEU A 49 22.68 -5.57 -9.67
N ILE A 50 21.67 -5.76 -10.54
CA ILE A 50 20.40 -6.39 -10.21
C ILE A 50 20.62 -7.83 -9.69
N TRP A 51 21.55 -8.59 -10.29
CA TRP A 51 21.86 -9.96 -9.84
C TRP A 51 22.59 -9.99 -8.49
N ALA A 52 23.53 -9.08 -8.26
CA ALA A 52 24.27 -9.01 -7.00
C ALA A 52 23.37 -8.57 -5.83
N VAL A 53 22.52 -7.57 -6.06
CA VAL A 53 21.54 -7.08 -5.09
C VAL A 53 20.40 -8.10 -4.88
N MET A 54 20.01 -8.85 -5.91
CA MET A 54 19.09 -9.99 -5.78
C MET A 54 19.64 -11.08 -4.87
N LEU A 55 20.89 -11.50 -5.07
CA LEU A 55 21.51 -12.55 -4.26
C LEU A 55 21.69 -12.09 -2.81
N LEU A 56 22.07 -10.83 -2.61
CA LEU A 56 22.22 -10.26 -1.27
C LEU A 56 20.88 -10.11 -0.53
N SER A 57 19.83 -9.65 -1.22
CA SER A 57 18.48 -9.52 -0.64
C SER A 57 17.82 -10.87 -0.36
N ALA A 58 18.00 -11.86 -1.23
CA ALA A 58 17.58 -13.24 -0.98
C ALA A 58 18.31 -13.86 0.22
N ALA A 59 19.62 -13.64 0.34
CA ALA A 59 20.41 -14.13 1.48
C ALA A 59 19.97 -13.51 2.81
N VAL A 60 19.67 -12.21 2.84
CA VAL A 60 19.15 -11.51 4.04
C VAL A 60 17.73 -11.99 4.38
N ALA A 61 16.88 -12.22 3.39
CA ALA A 61 15.53 -12.75 3.59
C ALA A 61 15.52 -14.19 4.14
N ILE A 62 16.51 -15.02 3.76
CA ILE A 62 16.67 -16.40 4.26
C ILE A 62 17.30 -16.43 5.66
N THR A 63 18.22 -15.51 5.96
CA THR A 63 18.98 -15.50 7.22
C THR A 63 18.29 -14.79 8.37
N LEU A 64 17.28 -13.95 8.13
CA LEU A 64 16.51 -13.29 9.19
C LEU A 64 15.43 -14.23 9.77
N PRO A 65 15.56 -14.67 11.04
CA PRO A 65 14.55 -15.50 11.67
C PRO A 65 13.43 -14.60 12.20
N LYS A 66 12.23 -14.64 11.62
CA LYS A 66 11.04 -14.12 12.31
C LYS A 66 9.78 -14.99 12.10
N PRO A 67 8.99 -15.23 13.16
CA PRO A 67 7.86 -16.16 13.16
C PRO A 67 6.62 -15.50 12.54
N SER A 68 6.26 -15.88 11.32
CA SER A 68 4.95 -15.61 10.69
C SER A 68 4.96 -16.13 9.25
N GLY A 69 4.47 -17.35 9.02
CA GLY A 69 4.56 -18.03 7.72
C GLY A 69 3.95 -17.25 6.53
N ILE A 70 2.96 -16.39 6.77
CA ILE A 70 2.36 -15.56 5.72
C ILE A 70 3.34 -14.50 5.21
N ARG A 71 4.10 -13.86 6.11
CA ARG A 71 5.05 -12.80 5.72
C ARG A 71 6.21 -13.37 4.92
N THR A 72 6.71 -14.55 5.29
CA THR A 72 7.77 -15.22 4.54
C THR A 72 7.27 -15.65 3.16
N LEU A 73 6.05 -16.17 3.05
CA LEU A 73 5.43 -16.49 1.75
C LEU A 73 5.25 -15.25 0.86
N VAL A 74 4.79 -14.12 1.42
CA VAL A 74 4.65 -12.88 0.65
C VAL A 74 6.02 -12.41 0.14
N MET A 75 7.05 -12.42 0.98
CA MET A 75 8.41 -12.05 0.56
C MET A 75 8.97 -12.98 -0.51
N THR A 76 8.78 -14.29 -0.39
CA THR A 76 9.25 -15.24 -1.41
C THR A 76 8.52 -15.09 -2.74
N VAL A 77 7.21 -14.80 -2.73
CA VAL A 77 6.45 -14.50 -3.96
C VAL A 77 6.95 -13.22 -4.62
N ILE A 78 7.20 -12.15 -3.85
CA ILE A 78 7.75 -10.90 -4.39
C ILE A 78 9.14 -11.13 -4.97
N LEU A 79 10.03 -11.81 -4.24
CA LEU A 79 11.37 -12.14 -4.75
C LEU A 79 11.29 -12.96 -6.04
N ARG A 80 10.38 -13.95 -6.10
CA ARG A 80 10.16 -14.74 -7.31
C ARG A 80 9.68 -13.89 -8.48
N LEU A 81 8.78 -12.93 -8.24
CA LEU A 81 8.30 -11.98 -9.25
C LEU A 81 9.43 -11.07 -9.77
N ILE A 82 10.28 -10.56 -8.88
CA ILE A 82 11.46 -9.78 -9.28
C ILE A 82 12.39 -10.66 -10.11
N CYS A 83 12.65 -11.91 -9.71
CA CYS A 83 13.51 -12.84 -10.46
C CYS A 83 12.95 -13.23 -11.84
N SER A 84 11.63 -13.37 -11.97
CA SER A 84 11.02 -13.83 -13.23
C SER A 84 10.71 -12.69 -14.20
N ALA A 85 10.20 -11.56 -13.70
CA ALA A 85 9.70 -10.46 -14.52
C ALA A 85 10.61 -9.21 -14.44
N GLY A 86 11.46 -9.11 -13.43
CA GLY A 86 12.28 -7.94 -13.16
C GLY A 86 11.68 -7.01 -12.08
N PRO A 87 12.49 -6.08 -11.54
CA PRO A 87 12.07 -5.16 -10.48
C PRO A 87 11.00 -4.17 -10.96
N GLN A 88 11.11 -3.67 -12.19
CA GLN A 88 10.20 -2.66 -12.74
C GLN A 88 8.74 -3.15 -12.88
N PRO A 89 8.42 -4.27 -13.55
CA PRO A 89 7.03 -4.74 -13.64
C PRO A 89 6.48 -5.21 -12.28
N THR A 90 7.34 -5.73 -11.41
CA THR A 90 6.95 -6.06 -10.03
C THR A 90 6.54 -4.82 -9.26
N LEU A 91 7.31 -3.73 -9.37
CA LEU A 91 6.99 -2.44 -8.75
C LEU A 91 5.67 -1.87 -9.27
N MET A 92 5.40 -1.98 -10.57
CA MET A 92 4.11 -1.54 -11.15
C MET A 92 2.93 -2.36 -10.61
N LEU A 93 3.09 -3.67 -10.48
CA LEU A 93 2.06 -4.54 -9.90
C LEU A 93 1.79 -4.20 -8.42
N LEU A 94 2.84 -4.05 -7.62
CA LEU A 94 2.66 -3.67 -6.20
C LEU A 94 2.13 -2.24 -6.05
N GLY A 95 2.57 -1.30 -6.87
CA GLY A 95 2.10 0.08 -6.87
C GLY A 95 0.61 0.19 -7.22
N THR A 96 0.15 -0.55 -8.22
CA THR A 96 -1.27 -0.58 -8.61
C THR A 96 -2.12 -1.21 -7.51
N ALA A 97 -1.66 -2.31 -6.90
CA ALA A 97 -2.29 -2.88 -5.71
C ALA A 97 -2.34 -1.86 -4.55
N THR A 98 -1.29 -1.07 -4.35
CA THR A 98 -1.22 -0.02 -3.31
C THR A 98 -2.28 1.05 -3.52
N VAL A 99 -2.46 1.54 -4.75
CA VAL A 99 -3.50 2.53 -5.09
C VAL A 99 -4.89 1.97 -4.78
N VAL A 100 -5.18 0.75 -5.22
CA VAL A 100 -6.48 0.11 -5.00
C VAL A 100 -6.75 -0.06 -3.49
N LEU A 101 -5.78 -0.59 -2.75
CA LEU A 101 -5.90 -0.79 -1.31
C LEU A 101 -6.05 0.53 -0.56
N LYS A 102 -5.37 1.60 -0.99
CA LYS A 102 -5.50 2.94 -0.38
C LYS A 102 -6.88 3.52 -0.62
N GLY A 103 -7.46 3.29 -1.81
CA GLY A 103 -8.86 3.61 -2.10
C GLY A 103 -9.82 2.85 -1.19
N VAL A 104 -9.63 1.54 -1.02
CA VAL A 104 -10.46 0.71 -0.11
C VAL A 104 -10.35 1.20 1.34
N HIS A 105 -9.14 1.53 1.80
CA HIS A 105 -8.92 2.07 3.13
C HIS A 105 -9.60 3.43 3.33
N LEU A 106 -9.51 4.33 2.34
CA LEU A 106 -10.21 5.61 2.38
C LEU A 106 -11.74 5.42 2.44
N LEU A 107 -12.29 4.51 1.64
CA LEU A 107 -13.71 4.15 1.68
C LEU A 107 -14.12 3.56 3.03
N SER A 108 -13.25 2.77 3.65
CA SER A 108 -13.42 2.23 5.00
C SER A 108 -13.55 3.36 6.02
N ILE A 109 -12.65 4.36 5.99
CA ILE A 109 -12.66 5.55 6.84
C ILE A 109 -13.92 6.37 6.66
N MET A 110 -14.26 6.71 5.42
CA MET A 110 -15.47 7.46 5.10
C MET A 110 -16.74 6.71 5.52
N GLY A 111 -16.73 5.38 5.41
CA GLY A 111 -17.81 4.49 5.82
C GLY A 111 -18.02 4.49 7.32
N ASN A 112 -16.95 4.39 8.11
CA ASN A 112 -17.05 4.36 9.56
C ASN A 112 -17.45 5.74 10.14
N ALA A 113 -16.85 6.81 9.63
CA ALA A 113 -17.12 8.19 10.05
C ALA A 113 -18.50 8.71 9.58
N GLY A 114 -19.11 8.04 8.60
CA GLY A 114 -20.40 8.45 8.03
C GLY A 114 -20.33 9.71 7.18
N THR A 115 -19.15 10.00 6.64
CA THR A 115 -18.90 11.19 5.82
C THR A 115 -19.57 11.14 4.46
N PHE A 116 -20.05 9.98 4.01
CA PHE A 116 -20.86 9.85 2.79
C PHE A 116 -22.19 10.61 2.83
N GLN A 117 -22.70 10.98 4.02
CA GLN A 117 -23.91 11.81 4.14
C GLN A 117 -23.60 13.31 4.20
N ARG A 118 -22.33 13.70 4.31
CA ARG A 118 -21.91 15.11 4.38
C ARG A 118 -21.73 15.67 2.97
N SER A 119 -21.84 16.99 2.85
CA SER A 119 -21.55 17.68 1.59
C SER A 119 -20.06 17.59 1.26
N VAL A 120 -19.72 17.58 -0.04
CA VAL A 120 -18.31 17.52 -0.50
C VAL A 120 -17.46 18.63 0.13
N ARG A 121 -18.03 19.84 0.30
CA ARG A 121 -17.34 20.95 0.96
C ARG A 121 -16.93 20.62 2.40
N GLN A 122 -17.80 19.97 3.15
CA GLN A 122 -17.51 19.53 4.52
C GLN A 122 -16.48 18.40 4.55
N ILE A 123 -16.48 17.51 3.56
CA ILE A 123 -15.46 16.45 3.43
C ILE A 123 -14.08 17.09 3.15
N CYS A 124 -14.01 18.09 2.29
CA CYS A 124 -12.77 18.82 1.98
C CYS A 124 -12.26 19.71 3.13
N THR A 125 -13.07 19.95 4.16
CA THR A 125 -12.65 20.72 5.34
C THR A 125 -12.15 19.79 6.45
N ASP A 126 -12.42 18.50 6.34
CA ASP A 126 -12.02 17.50 7.32
C ASP A 126 -10.55 17.11 7.10
N THR A 127 -9.68 17.55 8.01
CA THR A 127 -8.22 17.41 7.87
C THR A 127 -7.77 15.94 7.77
N GLU A 128 -8.47 15.03 8.44
CA GLU A 128 -8.15 13.59 8.42
C GLU A 128 -8.42 12.98 7.03
N ILE A 129 -9.55 13.33 6.42
CA ILE A 129 -9.90 12.82 5.08
C ILE A 129 -9.02 13.46 4.02
N VAL A 130 -8.76 14.77 4.12
CA VAL A 130 -7.84 15.46 3.21
C VAL A 130 -6.45 14.82 3.27
N TYR A 131 -5.94 14.48 4.46
CA TYR A 131 -4.66 13.77 4.61
C TYR A 131 -4.64 12.46 3.82
N HIS A 132 -5.65 11.60 3.96
CA HIS A 132 -5.71 10.33 3.23
C HIS A 132 -5.95 10.48 1.72
N VAL A 133 -6.67 11.52 1.29
CA VAL A 133 -6.85 11.85 -0.14
C VAL A 133 -5.52 12.32 -0.75
N VAL A 134 -4.76 13.15 -0.04
CA VAL A 134 -3.42 13.58 -0.49
C VAL A 134 -2.49 12.37 -0.63
N HIS A 135 -2.52 11.43 0.32
CA HIS A 135 -1.76 10.18 0.20
C HIS A 135 -2.17 9.35 -1.03
N LEU A 136 -3.47 9.28 -1.34
CA LEU A 136 -3.95 8.59 -2.54
C LEU A 136 -3.40 9.24 -3.81
N ILE A 137 -3.32 10.58 -3.88
CA ILE A 137 -2.71 11.31 -4.99
C ILE A 137 -1.22 10.93 -5.13
N PHE A 138 -0.47 10.89 -4.02
CA PHE A 138 0.93 10.44 -4.05
C PHE A 138 1.08 8.99 -4.52
N CYS A 139 0.13 8.09 -4.22
CA CYS A 139 0.14 6.74 -4.79
C CYS A 139 0.01 6.75 -6.32
N PHE A 140 -0.85 7.61 -6.88
CA PHE A 140 -0.99 7.77 -8.34
C PHE A 140 0.28 8.37 -8.97
N LEU A 141 0.90 9.36 -8.31
CA LEU A 141 2.18 9.93 -8.74
C LEU A 141 3.32 8.90 -8.69
N GLY A 142 3.29 7.96 -7.75
CA GLY A 142 4.25 6.87 -7.64
C GLY A 142 4.21 5.90 -8.83
N LEU A 143 3.06 5.75 -9.48
CA LEU A 143 2.89 4.91 -10.67
C LEU A 143 3.31 5.56 -11.98
N GLY A 144 3.31 6.89 -12.04
CA GLY A 144 3.59 7.63 -13.27
C GLY A 144 5.00 8.22 -13.27
N PRO A 145 5.14 9.50 -12.90
CA PRO A 145 6.36 10.28 -13.10
C PRO A 145 7.60 9.73 -12.37
N HIS A 146 7.45 9.28 -11.12
CA HIS A 146 8.60 8.75 -10.38
C HIS A 146 8.20 7.80 -9.24
N PRO A 147 8.80 6.62 -9.10
CA PRO A 147 8.49 5.70 -7.99
C PRO A 147 8.89 6.22 -6.60
N PHE A 148 9.64 7.33 -6.51
CA PHE A 148 10.00 7.92 -5.22
C PHE A 148 8.81 8.53 -4.49
N PHE A 149 7.72 8.85 -5.19
CA PHE A 149 6.50 9.35 -4.52
C PHE A 149 5.88 8.32 -3.57
N PHE A 150 6.19 7.02 -3.72
CA PHE A 150 5.78 6.00 -2.75
C PHE A 150 6.41 6.17 -1.36
N SER A 151 7.50 6.94 -1.24
CA SER A 151 8.14 7.20 0.06
C SER A 151 7.27 8.00 1.01
N VAL A 152 6.36 8.82 0.48
CA VAL A 152 5.41 9.60 1.29
C VAL A 152 4.48 8.68 2.09
N LEU A 153 4.16 7.48 1.59
CA LEU A 153 3.33 6.51 2.32
C LEU A 153 3.98 6.00 3.61
N LEU A 154 5.30 6.14 3.78
CA LEU A 154 5.96 5.75 5.02
C LEU A 154 5.63 6.68 6.19
N PHE A 155 5.15 7.89 5.93
CA PHE A 155 4.69 8.81 6.97
C PHE A 155 3.35 8.37 7.60
N ASP A 156 2.61 7.45 6.99
CA ASP A 156 1.38 6.84 7.53
C ASP A 156 1.65 5.92 8.76
N VAL A 157 2.90 5.85 9.24
CA VAL A 157 3.33 5.17 10.48
C VAL A 157 3.01 5.97 11.75
N VAL A 158 3.02 7.30 11.64
CA VAL A 158 2.84 8.23 12.77
C VAL A 158 1.37 8.52 12.99
#